data_AF-A0A3B8XWM5-F1
#
_entry.id   AF-A0A3B8XWM5-F1
#
_cell.length_a   1.000
_cell.length_b   1.000
_cell.length_c   1.000
_cell.angle_alpha   90.00
_cell.angle_beta   90.00
_cell.angle_gamma   90.00
#
_symmetry.space_group_name_H-M   'P 1'
#
loop_
_entity.id
_entity.type
_entity.pdbx_description
1 polymer ?
#
loop_
_entity_poly.entity_id
_entity_poly.type
_entity_poly.pdbx_seq_one_letter_code
_entity_poly.pdbx_strand_id
1 'polypeptide(L)' 'LCQRAEELAATGREEDMRLACHLVEAATLAEPENREAHMARANVYGARRKAELSLMSKGVFGWAERESAHKAGKNDV' A
#
# COMPACT_ATOMS: atom_id res chain seq x y z
N LEU A 1 -8.55 8.83 -4.63
CA LEU A 1 -7.55 8.79 -3.53
C LEU A 1 -6.31 7.96 -3.89
N CYS A 2 -6.48 6.82 -4.57
CA CYS A 2 -5.39 5.90 -4.97
C CYS A 2 -4.23 6.58 -5.70
N GLN A 3 -4.51 7.29 -6.81
CA GLN A 3 -3.47 7.99 -7.58
C GLN A 3 -2.64 8.94 -6.70
N ARG A 4 -3.29 9.74 -5.85
CA ARG A 4 -2.60 10.68 -4.96
C ARG A 4 -1.72 9.96 -3.94
N ALA A 5 -2.16 8.80 -3.44
CA ALA A 5 -1.36 8.00 -2.52
C ALA A 5 -0.08 7.48 -3.21
N GLU A 6 -0.18 7.01 -4.45
CA GLU A 6 0.97 6.52 -5.21
C GLU A 6 1.96 7.65 -5.55
N GLU A 7 1.48 8.83 -5.94
CA GLU A 7 2.31 10.02 -6.17
C GLU A 7 3.08 10.42 -4.91
N LEU A 8 2.43 10.41 -3.74
CA LEU A 8 3.06 10.72 -2.46
C LEU A 8 4.08 9.66 -2.04
N ALA A 9 3.78 8.38 -2.23
CA ALA A 9 4.72 7.30 -1.95
C ALA A 9 5.98 7.40 -2.83
N ALA A 10 5.84 7.87 -4.07
CA ALA A 10 6.93 8.04 -5.01
C ALA A 10 7.90 9.19 -4.66
N THR A 11 7.51 10.14 -3.80
CA THR A 11 8.42 11.23 -3.40
C THR A 11 9.56 10.75 -2.50
N GLY A 12 9.38 9.60 -1.84
CA GLY A 12 10.36 9.04 -0.91
C GLY A 12 10.48 9.79 0.42
N ARG A 13 9.68 10.83 0.65
CA ARG A 13 9.67 11.57 1.93
C ARG A 13 8.83 10.83 2.96
N GLU A 14 9.29 10.82 4.21
CA GLU A 14 8.63 10.06 5.29
C GLU A 14 7.23 10.61 5.60
N GLU A 15 7.06 11.93 5.60
CA GLU A 15 5.77 12.58 5.83
C GLU A 15 4.75 12.27 4.73
N ASP A 16 5.19 12.26 3.47
CA ASP A 16 4.35 11.92 2.33
C ASP A 16 4.01 10.43 2.34
N MET A 17 4.97 9.57 2.71
CA MET A 17 4.75 8.13 2.82
C MET A 17 3.71 7.80 3.89
N ARG A 18 3.72 8.48 5.04
CA ARG A 18 2.68 8.31 6.07
C ARG A 18 1.31 8.71 5.55
N LEU A 19 1.22 9.85 4.86
CA LEU A 19 -0.03 10.31 4.27
C LEU A 19 -0.51 9.35 3.16
N ALA A 20 0.39 8.86 2.32
CA ALA A 20 0.10 7.86 1.30
C ALA A 20 -0.55 6.61 1.90
N CYS A 21 0.02 6.07 2.99
CA CYS A 21 -0.56 4.94 3.72
C CYS A 21 -1.99 5.22 4.20
N HIS A 22 -2.26 6.40 4.77
CA HIS A 22 -3.61 6.75 5.21
C HIS A 22 -4.61 6.89 4.05
N LEU A 23 -4.20 7.54 2.95
CA LEU A 23 -5.07 7.73 1.79
C LEU A 23 -5.41 6.41 1.09
N VAL A 24 -4.44 5.51 0.97
CA VAL A 24 -4.65 4.23 0.31
C VAL A 24 -5.50 3.29 1.16
N GLU A 25 -5.30 3.28 2.48
CA GLU A 25 -6.15 2.52 3.40
C GLU A 25 -7.60 3.02 3.33
N ALA A 26 -7.80 4.34 3.39
CA ALA A 26 -9.12 4.95 3.27
C ALA A 26 -9.81 4.59 1.95
N ALA A 27 -9.06 4.57 0.84
CA ALA A 27 -9.58 4.16 -0.47
C ALA A 27 -10.05 2.70 -0.47
N THR A 28 -9.25 1.78 0.09
CA THR A 28 -9.63 0.36 0.16
C THR A 28 -10.77 0.07 1.13
N LEU A 29 -10.91 0.85 2.21
CA LEU A 29 -12.04 0.72 3.13
C LEU A 29 -13.34 1.28 2.53
N ALA A 30 -13.25 2.35 1.73
CA ALA A 30 -14.39 2.92 1.04
C ALA A 30 -14.94 1.99 -0.06
N GLU A 31 -14.06 1.28 -0.76
CA GLU A 31 -14.43 0.36 -1.84
C GLU A 31 -13.74 -1.02 -1.68
N PRO A 32 -14.25 -1.89 -0.79
CA PRO A 32 -13.59 -3.14 -0.42
C PRO A 32 -13.40 -4.15 -1.55
N GLU A 33 -14.19 -4.07 -2.62
CA GLU A 33 -14.11 -4.97 -3.78
C GLU A 33 -13.37 -4.34 -4.98
N ASN A 34 -12.91 -3.09 -4.85
CA ASN A 34 -12.24 -2.39 -5.93
C ASN A 34 -10.79 -2.87 -6.09
N ARG A 35 -10.55 -3.59 -7.19
CA ARG A 35 -9.24 -4.16 -7.52
C ARG A 35 -8.15 -3.11 -7.71
N GLU A 36 -8.47 -1.95 -8.26
CA GLU A 36 -7.50 -0.87 -8.46
C GLU A 36 -7.09 -0.26 -7.11
N ALA A 37 -8.04 -0.09 -6.19
CA ALA A 37 -7.74 0.36 -4.83
C ALA A 37 -6.82 -0.63 -4.10
N HIS A 38 -7.07 -1.93 -4.23
CA HIS A 38 -6.19 -2.98 -3.69
C HIS A 38 -4.81 -3.00 -4.36
N MET A 39 -4.73 -2.75 -5.67
CA MET A 39 -3.45 -2.65 -6.38
C MET A 39 -2.63 -1.47 -5.86
N ALA A 40 -3.25 -0.30 -5.68
CA ALA A 40 -2.59 0.86 -5.12
C ALA A 40 -2.12 0.60 -3.67
N ARG A 41 -2.93 -0.06 -2.84
CA ARG A 41 -2.55 -0.45 -1.47
C ARG A 41 -1.35 -1.38 -1.46
N ALA A 42 -1.31 -2.36 -2.37
CA ALA A 42 -0.16 -3.24 -2.53
C ALA A 42 1.11 -2.45 -2.89
N ASN A 43 1.03 -1.51 -3.84
CA ASN A 43 2.17 -0.70 -4.27
C ASN A 43 2.70 0.19 -3.13
N VAL A 44 1.81 0.93 -2.46
CA VAL A 44 2.17 1.86 -1.37
C VAL A 44 2.75 1.10 -0.17
N TYR A 45 2.12 0.01 0.27
CA TYR A 45 2.65 -0.79 1.39
C TYR A 45 3.91 -1.57 1.04
N GLY A 46 4.08 -1.99 -0.22
CA GLY A 46 5.34 -2.53 -0.71
C GLY A 46 6.47 -1.50 -0.67
N ALA A 47 6.19 -0.24 -1.04
CA ALA A 47 7.14 0.86 -0.90
C ALA A 47 7.45 1.16 0.58
N ARG A 48 6.43 1.21 1.44
CA ARG A 48 6.60 1.41 2.89
C ARG A 48 7.47 0.32 3.51
N ARG A 49 7.19 -0.95 3.20
CA ARG A 49 7.97 -2.11 3.66
C ARG A 49 9.46 -1.96 3.34
N LYS A 50 9.81 -1.47 2.16
CA LYS A 50 11.21 -1.28 1.74
C LYS A 50 11.92 -0.19 2.56
N ALA A 51 11.18 0.84 2.99
CA ALA A 51 11.71 1.95 3.78
C ALA A 51 11.82 1.64 5.28
N GLU A 52 11.07 0.68 5.80
CA GLU A 52 11.08 0.32 7.22
C GLU A 52 12.42 -0.28 7.69
N LEU A 53 12.82 0.04 8.91
CA LEU A 53 14.00 -0.57 9.57
C LEU A 53 13.61 -1.76 10.45
N SER A 54 12.46 -1.67 11.10
CA SER A 54 11.95 -2.72 12.00
C SER A 54 11.50 -3.95 11.22
N LEU A 55 11.97 -5.13 11.64
CA LEU A 55 11.53 -6.40 11.06
C LEU A 55 10.03 -6.63 11.25
N MET A 56 9.48 -6.19 12.40
CA MET A 56 8.05 -6.26 12.66
C MET A 56 7.27 -5.40 11.65
N SER A 57 7.66 -4.14 11.46
CA SER A 57 7.01 -3.25 10.49
C SER A 57 7.07 -3.81 9.07
N LYS A 58 8.23 -4.36 8.68
CA LYS A 58 8.38 -5.05 7.39
C LYS A 58 7.39 -6.21 7.23
N GLY A 59 7.20 -6.98 8.30
CA GLY A 59 6.23 -8.09 8.33
C GLY A 59 4.80 -7.61 8.14
N VAL A 60 4.38 -6.58 8.88
CA VAL A 60 3.02 -6.02 8.82
C VAL A 60 2.72 -5.46 7.43
N PHE A 61 3.56 -4.56 6.92
CA PHE A 61 3.34 -3.98 5.59
C PHE A 61 3.48 -5.02 4.47
N GLY A 62 4.36 -6.01 4.62
CA GLY A 62 4.50 -7.08 3.64
C GLY A 62 3.31 -8.03 3.61
N TRP A 63 2.68 -8.31 4.75
CA TRP A 63 1.44 -9.07 4.77
C TRP A 63 0.31 -8.30 4.09
N ALA A 64 0.15 -7.01 4.40
CA ALA A 64 -0.89 -6.17 3.80
C ALA A 64 -0.67 -5.93 2.29
N GLU A 65 0.58 -5.82 1.85
CA GLU A 65 1.00 -5.80 0.43
C GLU A 65 0.47 -7.04 -0.30
N ARG A 66 0.78 -8.25 0.21
CA ARG A 66 0.37 -9.52 -0.41
C ARG A 66 -1.14 -9.74 -0.37
N GLU A 67 -1.79 -9.45 0.76
CA GLU A 67 -3.25 -9.56 0.89
C GLU A 67 -3.96 -8.70 -0.17
N SER A 68 -3.50 -7.46 -0.35
CA SER A 68 -4.08 -6.53 -1.33
C SER A 68 -3.72 -6.95 -2.76
N ALA A 69 -2.50 -7.43 -3.02
CA ALA A 69 -2.12 -7.95 -4.33
C ALA A 69 -3.00 -9.14 -4.76
N HIS A 70 -3.29 -10.05 -3.84
CA HIS A 70 -4.20 -11.18 -4.07
C HIS A 70 -5.63 -10.69 -4.39
N LYS A 71 -6.17 -9.73 -3.63
CA LYS A 71 -7.49 -9.13 -3.91
C LYS A 71 -7.53 -8.37 -5.25
N ALA A 72 -6.41 -7.77 -5.64
CA ALA A 72 -6.25 -7.15 -6.96
C ALA A 72 -6.08 -8.18 -8.10
N GLY A 73 -6.01 -9.48 -7.77
CA GLY A 73 -5.88 -10.60 -8.69
C GLY A 73 -4.50 -10.74 -9.34
N LYS A 74 -3.43 -10.26 -8.68
CA LYS A 74 -2.08 -10.73 -8.98
C LYS A 74 -1.96 -12.14 -8.39
N ASN A 75 -1.87 -13.14 -9.25
CA ASN A 75 -1.46 -14.48 -8.81
C ASN A 75 0.02 -14.44 -8.47
N ASP A 76 0.37 -14.77 -7.23
CA ASP A 76 1.73 -15.14 -6.86
C ASP A 76 2.04 -16.46 -7.58
N VAL A 77 2.88 -16.40 -8.62
CA VAL A 77 3.40 -17.58 -9.33
C VAL A 77 4.46 -18.27 -8.49
#